data_AF-A0A6A5W6X7-F1
#
_entry.id   AF-A0A6A5W6X7-F1
#
_cell.length_a   1.000
_cell.length_b   1.000
_cell.length_c   1.000
_cell.angle_alpha   90.00
_cell.angle_beta   90.00
_cell.angle_gamma   90.00
#
_symmetry.space_group_name_H-M   'P 1'
#
loop_
_entity.id
_entity.type
_entity.pdbx_description
1 polymer ?
#
loop_
_entity_poly.entity_id
_entity_poly.type
_entity_poly.pdbx_seq_one_letter_code
_entity_poly.pdbx_strand_id
1 'polypeptide(L)'
;MAVNTTTNRVYFPWSWTIESSDQALHQCPTPSSILGTFAVVNGVVSCLAVIFGHRLVVKKLTCGFFGKRGSRSWIWMWILPVALQLAANACIALLIKKSAGYTSDFKVTDLMLFLVARPRLSWIILGAFAFKSQKGKNGKAKADNDNDNANLYLGSAYPSTHAFMSQFIGEFVLQIMSLYIMGRTAHFATRQGYYKISEESYWDIPQAARMMYSGALYYLVAGSLFLIFAFLFILYSIFSSRIKYFGKASSVGIFLALMVLLVSTWMGSWIFWAGFVQLAGDLYCPPKLMHQGVIWTFFSTVGILVGTGL
;
A
#
# COMPACT_ATOMS: atom_id res chain seq x y z
N MET A 1 6.33 -27.63 -19.57
CA MET A 1 5.18 -27.44 -20.48
C MET A 1 5.24 -26.02 -21.00
N ALA A 2 5.43 -25.82 -22.29
CA ALA A 2 5.28 -24.51 -22.91
C ALA A 2 3.79 -24.12 -22.84
N VAL A 3 3.48 -23.04 -22.12
CA VAL A 3 2.12 -22.52 -22.00
C VAL A 3 1.80 -21.76 -23.28
N ASN A 4 0.67 -22.05 -23.93
CA ASN A 4 0.26 -21.37 -25.16
C ASN A 4 -0.12 -19.92 -24.83
N THR A 5 0.80 -18.98 -25.05
CA THR A 5 0.72 -17.57 -24.61
C THR A 5 -0.45 -16.79 -25.24
N THR A 6 -0.89 -17.18 -26.43
CA THR A 6 -2.05 -16.57 -27.12
C THR A 6 -3.37 -16.82 -26.38
N THR A 7 -3.53 -17.96 -25.69
CA THR A 7 -4.77 -18.29 -24.96
C THR A 7 -4.94 -17.42 -23.71
N ASN A 8 -3.84 -17.04 -23.06
CA ASN A 8 -3.92 -16.34 -21.77
C ASN A 8 -4.39 -14.88 -21.89
N ARG A 9 -4.21 -14.24 -23.06
CA ARG A 9 -4.63 -12.84 -23.28
C ARG A 9 -6.13 -12.63 -23.07
N VAL A 10 -6.94 -13.66 -23.31
CA VAL A 10 -8.41 -13.62 -23.15
C VAL A 10 -8.83 -13.40 -21.69
N TYR A 11 -7.96 -13.67 -20.72
CA TYR A 11 -8.26 -13.52 -19.30
C TYR A 11 -7.84 -12.18 -18.69
N PHE A 12 -7.32 -11.23 -19.48
CA PHE A 12 -6.92 -9.92 -18.95
C PHE A 12 -7.95 -8.84 -19.26
N PRO A 13 -8.27 -7.95 -18.30
CA PRO A 13 -9.18 -6.85 -18.54
C PRO A 13 -8.51 -5.68 -19.28
N TRP A 14 -7.22 -5.79 -19.63
CA TRP A 14 -6.44 -4.83 -20.41
C TRP A 14 -5.83 -5.50 -21.64
N SER A 15 -5.53 -4.70 -22.65
CA SER A 15 -4.99 -5.17 -23.93
C SER A 15 -3.46 -5.20 -23.99
N TRP A 16 -2.79 -4.54 -23.04
CA TRP A 16 -1.35 -4.36 -23.10
C TRP A 16 -0.57 -5.54 -22.53
N THR A 17 0.69 -5.65 -22.94
CA THR A 17 1.65 -6.69 -22.55
C THR A 17 3.04 -6.08 -22.35
N ILE A 18 3.91 -6.83 -21.68
CA ILE A 18 5.32 -6.50 -21.47
C ILE A 18 6.10 -7.77 -21.79
N GLU A 19 6.56 -7.90 -23.03
CA GLU A 19 7.19 -9.12 -23.52
C GLU A 19 8.67 -8.86 -23.83
N SER A 20 9.50 -9.88 -23.70
CA SER A 20 10.87 -9.82 -24.21
C SER A 20 10.87 -10.01 -25.72
N SER A 21 11.63 -9.18 -26.45
CA SER A 21 11.84 -9.35 -27.90
C SER A 21 12.69 -10.58 -28.23
N ASP A 22 13.56 -10.99 -27.32
CA ASP A 22 14.42 -12.17 -27.44
C ASP A 22 14.46 -12.92 -26.10
N GLN A 23 13.75 -14.04 -26.02
CA GLN A 23 13.67 -14.87 -24.82
C GLN A 23 15.01 -15.54 -24.48
N ALA A 24 15.91 -15.74 -25.45
CA ALA A 24 17.22 -16.34 -25.21
C ALA A 24 18.18 -15.34 -24.56
N LEU A 25 18.11 -14.07 -24.96
CA LEU A 25 18.95 -13.01 -24.41
C LEU A 25 18.42 -12.43 -23.09
N HIS A 26 17.09 -12.36 -22.95
CA HIS A 26 16.44 -11.74 -21.78
C HIS A 26 15.41 -12.69 -21.18
N GLN A 27 15.87 -13.50 -20.22
CA GLN A 27 15.00 -14.41 -19.48
C GLN A 27 14.02 -13.65 -18.59
N CYS A 28 12.73 -13.98 -18.69
CA CYS A 28 11.70 -13.38 -17.87
C CYS A 28 11.81 -13.83 -16.40
N PRO A 29 11.61 -12.92 -15.43
CA PRO A 29 11.64 -13.29 -14.03
C PRO A 29 10.46 -14.21 -13.71
N THR A 30 10.70 -15.23 -12.90
CA THR A 30 9.65 -16.15 -12.48
C THR A 30 8.62 -15.44 -11.60
N PRO A 31 7.35 -15.91 -11.55
CA PRO A 31 6.34 -15.36 -10.66
C PRO A 31 6.79 -15.26 -9.19
N SER A 32 7.52 -16.28 -8.70
CA SER A 32 8.09 -16.29 -7.34
C SER A 32 9.17 -15.23 -7.14
N SER A 33 9.99 -14.94 -8.16
CA SER A 33 10.98 -13.85 -8.11
C SER A 33 10.31 -12.47 -8.03
N ILE A 34 9.23 -12.25 -8.80
CA ILE A 34 8.46 -10.99 -8.77
C ILE A 34 7.81 -10.80 -7.38
N LEU A 35 7.07 -11.79 -6.90
CA LEU A 35 6.41 -11.74 -5.58
C LEU A 35 7.42 -11.68 -4.44
N GLY A 36 8.53 -12.40 -4.54
CA GLY A 36 9.63 -12.35 -3.59
C GLY A 36 10.24 -10.95 -3.51
N THR A 37 10.44 -10.29 -4.65
CA THR A 37 10.91 -8.89 -4.69
C THR A 37 9.92 -7.95 -3.99
N PHE A 38 8.61 -8.13 -4.19
CA PHE A 38 7.59 -7.35 -3.48
C PHE A 38 7.66 -7.56 -1.96
N ALA A 39 7.88 -8.80 -1.51
CA ALA A 39 7.98 -9.13 -0.10
C ALA A 39 9.23 -8.50 0.53
N VAL A 40 10.38 -8.62 -0.14
CA VAL A 40 11.65 -8.02 0.31
C VAL A 40 11.54 -6.50 0.38
N VAL A 41 11.04 -5.84 -0.67
CA VAL A 41 10.86 -4.38 -0.69
C VAL A 41 9.93 -3.93 0.42
N ASN A 42 8.80 -4.62 0.63
CA ASN A 42 7.89 -4.30 1.74
C ASN A 42 8.55 -4.47 3.10
N GLY A 43 9.32 -5.54 3.31
CA GLY A 43 10.08 -5.76 4.55
C GLY A 43 11.07 -4.63 4.81
N VAL A 44 11.91 -4.31 3.83
CA VAL A 44 12.91 -3.23 3.92
C VAL A 44 12.24 -1.90 4.21
N VAL A 45 11.25 -1.49 3.41
CA VAL A 45 10.54 -0.21 3.59
C VAL A 45 9.87 -0.16 4.97
N SER A 46 9.36 -1.29 5.48
CA SER A 46 8.74 -1.32 6.81
C SER A 46 9.75 -1.16 7.93
N CYS A 47 10.93 -1.78 7.84
CA CYS A 47 12.04 -1.55 8.77
C CYS A 47 12.48 -0.09 8.75
N LEU A 48 12.67 0.47 7.55
CA LEU A 48 13.01 1.88 7.36
C LEU A 48 11.90 2.79 7.89
N ALA A 49 10.63 2.40 7.78
CA ALA A 49 9.51 3.16 8.30
C ALA A 49 9.56 3.28 9.83
N VAL A 50 9.94 2.23 10.55
CA VAL A 50 10.08 2.30 12.02
C VAL A 50 11.19 3.29 12.41
N ILE A 51 12.31 3.28 11.67
CA ILE A 51 13.47 4.15 11.95
C ILE A 51 13.15 5.60 11.57
N PHE A 52 12.75 5.83 10.32
CA PHE A 52 12.53 7.16 9.74
C PHE A 52 11.15 7.74 10.02
N GLY A 53 10.19 6.94 10.46
CA GLY A 53 8.93 7.44 11.02
C GLY A 53 9.11 7.98 12.43
N HIS A 54 10.24 7.71 13.09
CA HIS A 54 10.52 8.21 14.43
C HIS A 54 11.02 9.66 14.38
N ARG A 55 10.19 10.57 14.88
CA ARG A 55 10.44 12.02 14.83
C ARG A 55 11.76 12.51 15.42
N LEU A 56 12.31 11.87 16.45
CA LEU A 56 13.64 12.25 16.98
C LEU A 56 14.77 11.92 16.00
N VAL A 57 14.64 10.81 15.26
CA VAL A 57 15.61 10.41 14.24
C VAL A 57 15.56 11.42 13.10
N VAL A 58 14.35 11.73 12.61
CA VAL A 58 14.18 12.71 11.53
C VAL A 58 14.64 14.10 11.94
N LYS A 59 14.31 14.56 13.16
CA LYS A 59 14.78 15.85 13.66
C LYS A 59 16.31 15.92 13.66
N LYS A 60 17.00 14.85 14.06
CA LYS A 60 18.46 14.80 14.05
C LYS A 60 19.01 14.79 12.62
N LEU A 61 18.43 13.97 11.74
CA LEU A 61 18.86 13.82 10.34
C LEU A 61 18.63 15.09 9.51
N THR A 62 17.59 15.86 9.83
CA THR A 62 17.20 17.09 9.10
C THR A 62 17.65 18.37 9.82
N CYS A 63 18.57 18.25 10.80
CA CYS A 63 19.08 19.38 11.58
C CYS A 63 17.97 20.26 12.21
N GLY A 64 16.85 19.65 12.58
CA GLY A 64 15.70 20.32 13.18
C GLY A 64 14.72 20.97 12.20
N PHE A 65 14.91 20.82 10.89
CA PHE A 65 13.99 21.34 9.88
C PHE A 65 12.66 20.57 9.86
N PHE A 66 12.72 19.24 9.96
CA PHE A 66 11.54 18.39 10.12
C PHE A 66 11.43 17.89 11.57
N GLY A 67 10.22 17.43 11.93
CA GLY A 67 9.94 16.80 13.19
C GLY A 67 9.85 17.80 14.36
N LYS A 68 9.34 19.01 14.16
CA LYS A 68 9.11 20.00 15.25
C LYS A 68 7.94 19.64 16.16
N ARG A 69 8.04 19.98 17.47
CA ARG A 69 7.03 19.60 18.48
C ARG A 69 5.79 20.48 18.31
N GLY A 70 4.62 19.86 18.36
CA GLY A 70 3.34 20.56 18.22
C GLY A 70 2.96 20.91 16.78
N SER A 71 3.77 20.53 15.77
CA SER A 71 3.45 20.84 14.38
C SER A 71 2.18 20.10 13.92
N ARG A 72 1.27 20.84 13.27
CA ARG A 72 0.07 20.30 12.62
C ARG A 72 0.29 20.02 11.13
N SER A 73 1.53 20.09 10.65
CA SER A 73 1.86 19.92 9.23
C SER A 73 1.40 18.57 8.65
N TRP A 74 1.27 17.53 9.48
CA TRP A 74 0.77 16.22 9.07
C TRP A 74 -0.56 16.27 8.29
N ILE A 75 -1.40 17.29 8.51
CA ILE A 75 -2.69 17.50 7.81
C ILE A 75 -2.51 17.72 6.31
N TRP A 76 -1.37 18.27 5.87
CA TRP A 76 -1.10 18.54 4.45
C TRP A 76 0.05 17.70 3.91
N MET A 77 0.92 17.20 4.79
CA MET A 77 2.11 16.44 4.38
C MET A 77 1.79 15.11 3.72
N TRP A 78 0.58 14.55 3.85
CA TRP A 78 0.17 13.32 3.16
C TRP A 78 0.17 13.44 1.63
N ILE A 79 0.09 14.65 1.09
CA ILE A 79 0.17 14.90 -0.36
C ILE A 79 1.52 14.43 -0.92
N LEU A 80 2.60 14.66 -0.17
CA LEU A 80 3.96 14.34 -0.62
C LEU A 80 4.21 12.82 -0.72
N PRO A 81 3.86 11.98 0.29
CA PRO A 81 3.83 10.52 0.13
C PRO A 81 3.01 10.06 -1.06
N VAL A 82 1.80 10.59 -1.28
CA VAL A 82 0.96 10.20 -2.42
C VAL A 82 1.66 10.52 -3.74
N ALA A 83 2.14 11.75 -3.89
CA ALA A 83 2.86 12.19 -5.08
C ALA A 83 4.13 11.36 -5.33
N LEU A 84 4.90 11.06 -4.28
CA LEU A 84 6.11 10.23 -4.38
C LEU A 84 5.79 8.78 -4.75
N GLN A 85 4.72 8.19 -4.23
CA GLN A 85 4.32 6.83 -4.61
C GLN A 85 3.86 6.78 -6.08
N LEU A 86 3.09 7.76 -6.54
CA LEU A 86 2.69 7.86 -7.94
C LEU A 86 3.89 8.12 -8.86
N ALA A 87 4.82 8.99 -8.44
CA ALA A 87 6.06 9.23 -9.15
C ALA A 87 6.92 7.97 -9.25
N ALA A 88 7.03 7.17 -8.17
CA ALA A 88 7.74 5.90 -8.19
C ALA A 88 7.13 4.94 -9.22
N ASN A 89 5.81 4.81 -9.24
CA ASN A 89 5.10 3.98 -10.22
C ASN A 89 5.29 4.48 -11.65
N ALA A 90 5.27 5.80 -11.87
CA ALA A 90 5.53 6.41 -13.18
C ALA A 90 6.97 6.18 -13.64
N CYS A 91 7.96 6.35 -12.75
CA CYS A 91 9.37 6.05 -13.01
C CYS A 91 9.57 4.58 -13.38
N ILE A 92 8.93 3.65 -12.66
CA ILE A 92 8.97 2.21 -12.97
C ILE A 92 8.34 1.95 -14.35
N ALA A 93 7.17 2.53 -14.64
CA ALA A 93 6.53 2.37 -15.94
C ALA A 93 7.38 2.93 -17.10
N LEU A 94 8.05 4.07 -16.89
CA LEU A 94 8.98 4.65 -17.85
C LEU A 94 10.25 3.81 -18.03
N LEU A 95 10.79 3.26 -16.94
CA LEU A 95 11.94 2.36 -16.97
C LEU A 95 11.61 1.11 -17.81
N ILE A 96 10.43 0.52 -17.60
CA ILE A 96 9.98 -0.64 -18.37
C ILE A 96 9.82 -0.26 -19.84
N LYS A 97 9.11 0.83 -20.14
CA LYS A 97 8.85 1.29 -21.51
C LYS A 97 10.11 1.65 -22.30
N LYS A 98 11.17 2.11 -21.63
CA LYS A 98 12.45 2.49 -22.27
C LYS A 98 13.51 1.38 -22.26
N SER A 99 13.22 0.20 -21.71
CA SER A 99 14.20 -0.89 -21.68
C SER A 99 14.33 -1.52 -23.06
N ALA A 100 15.54 -1.47 -23.64
CA ALA A 100 15.84 -2.11 -24.91
C ALA A 100 15.64 -3.63 -24.82
N GLY A 101 15.19 -4.26 -25.91
CA GLY A 101 14.92 -5.70 -25.96
C GLY A 101 13.56 -6.11 -25.41
N TYR A 102 12.66 -5.15 -25.13
CA TYR A 102 11.29 -5.42 -24.65
C TYR A 102 10.27 -4.72 -25.55
N THR A 103 9.19 -5.43 -25.87
CA THR A 103 8.01 -4.87 -26.52
C THR A 103 7.00 -4.45 -25.46
N SER A 104 6.56 -3.20 -25.53
CA SER A 104 5.58 -2.64 -24.59
C SER A 104 4.60 -1.74 -25.31
N ASP A 105 3.34 -2.17 -25.37
CA ASP A 105 2.23 -1.45 -26.01
C ASP A 105 1.37 -0.65 -25.02
N PHE A 106 1.74 -0.60 -23.75
CA PHE A 106 1.01 0.16 -22.72
C PHE A 106 1.26 1.67 -22.75
N LYS A 107 0.27 2.43 -22.28
CA LYS A 107 0.44 3.83 -21.85
C LYS A 107 1.05 3.88 -20.46
N VAL A 108 1.99 4.79 -20.22
CA VAL A 108 2.69 4.92 -18.92
C VAL A 108 1.70 5.09 -17.77
N THR A 109 0.60 5.82 -18.00
CA THR A 109 -0.48 6.01 -17.02
C THR A 109 -1.18 4.71 -16.64
N ASP A 110 -1.40 3.80 -17.60
CA ASP A 110 -2.12 2.55 -17.36
C ASP A 110 -1.29 1.63 -16.45
N LEU A 111 0.00 1.49 -16.74
CA LEU A 111 0.90 0.70 -15.91
C LEU A 111 1.18 1.38 -14.56
N MET A 112 1.28 2.71 -14.53
CA MET A 112 1.41 3.46 -13.28
C MET A 112 0.22 3.19 -12.35
N LEU A 113 -1.01 3.28 -12.85
CA LEU A 113 -2.23 3.00 -12.07
C LEU A 113 -2.31 1.54 -11.65
N PHE A 114 -1.95 0.61 -12.55
CA PHE A 114 -1.86 -0.81 -12.22
C PHE A 114 -0.91 -1.09 -11.04
N LEU A 115 0.24 -0.42 -11.01
CA LEU A 115 1.23 -0.56 -9.94
C LEU A 115 0.78 0.05 -8.60
N VAL A 116 -0.29 0.86 -8.55
CA VAL A 116 -0.87 1.37 -7.29
C VAL A 116 -1.55 0.24 -6.50
N ALA A 117 -2.05 -0.79 -7.21
CA ALA A 117 -2.68 -1.97 -6.62
C ALA A 117 -1.70 -2.91 -5.90
N ARG A 118 -0.40 -2.60 -5.87
CA ARG A 118 0.62 -3.41 -5.18
C ARG A 118 0.42 -3.40 -3.65
N PRO A 119 0.66 -4.54 -2.98
CA PRO A 119 0.55 -4.63 -1.53
C PRO A 119 1.61 -3.75 -0.85
N ARG A 120 1.19 -2.98 0.17
CA ARG A 120 2.04 -2.08 0.97
C ARG A 120 1.87 -2.32 2.46
N LEU A 121 2.96 -2.63 3.16
CA LEU A 121 2.98 -3.05 4.57
C LEU A 121 3.40 -1.93 5.54
N SER A 122 4.18 -0.95 5.08
CA SER A 122 4.93 -0.01 5.94
C SER A 122 4.08 0.77 6.92
N TRP A 123 2.91 1.23 6.49
CA TRP A 123 1.99 2.02 7.30
C TRP A 123 1.25 1.19 8.37
N ILE A 124 1.05 -0.12 8.15
CA ILE A 124 0.49 -1.05 9.15
C ILE A 124 1.44 -1.09 10.35
N ILE A 125 2.73 -1.27 10.06
CA ILE A 125 3.77 -1.36 11.08
C ILE A 125 3.91 -0.03 11.81
N LEU A 126 3.91 1.10 11.08
CA LEU A 126 3.87 2.43 11.71
C LEU A 126 2.69 2.60 12.66
N GLY A 127 1.50 2.13 12.24
CA GLY A 127 0.31 2.11 13.08
C GLY A 127 0.55 1.30 14.36
N ALA A 128 0.97 0.04 14.24
CA ALA A 128 1.24 -0.81 15.41
C ALA A 128 2.21 -0.14 16.42
N PHE A 129 3.28 0.51 15.93
CA PHE A 129 4.23 1.23 16.79
C PHE A 129 3.64 2.50 17.42
N ALA A 130 2.86 3.29 16.67
CA ALA A 130 2.19 4.48 17.17
C ALA A 130 1.26 4.14 18.36
N PHE A 131 0.56 3.01 18.29
CA PHE A 131 -0.35 2.56 19.35
C PHE A 131 0.37 1.88 20.53
N LYS A 132 1.42 1.08 20.30
CA LYS A 132 2.20 0.48 21.39
C LYS A 132 2.78 1.56 22.31
N SER A 133 3.22 2.67 21.74
CA SER A 133 3.75 3.80 22.50
C SER A 133 2.70 4.42 23.45
N GLN A 134 1.40 4.38 23.10
CA GLN A 134 0.32 4.89 23.95
C GLN A 134 0.12 4.13 25.27
N LYS A 135 0.23 2.80 25.23
CA LYS A 135 -0.09 1.95 26.39
C LYS A 135 0.91 2.15 27.55
N GLY A 136 2.19 2.39 27.25
CA GLY A 136 3.26 2.49 28.25
C GLY A 136 3.18 3.72 29.16
N LYS A 137 2.60 4.84 28.70
CA LYS A 137 2.51 6.08 29.50
C LYS A 137 1.28 6.15 30.39
N ASN A 138 0.16 5.54 29.99
CA ASN A 138 -1.04 5.49 30.83
C ASN A 138 -0.82 4.73 32.14
N GLY A 139 0.10 3.76 32.15
CA GLY A 139 0.51 3.06 33.38
C GLY A 139 1.33 3.94 34.33
N LYS A 140 2.21 4.80 33.79
CA LYS A 140 3.07 5.69 34.60
C LYS A 140 2.35 6.96 35.08
N ALA A 141 1.50 7.57 34.24
CA ALA A 141 0.73 8.76 34.64
C ALA A 141 -0.27 8.49 35.77
N LYS A 142 -0.70 7.23 35.95
CA LYS A 142 -1.53 6.82 37.09
C LYS A 142 -0.72 6.64 38.39
N ALA A 143 0.60 6.47 38.29
CA ALA A 143 1.50 6.34 39.44
C ALA A 143 2.03 7.69 39.94
N ASP A 144 2.19 8.69 39.05
CA ASP A 144 2.76 10.01 39.38
C ASP A 144 1.70 11.10 39.68
N ASN A 145 0.44 10.73 39.92
CA ASN A 145 -0.67 11.69 40.12
C ASN A 145 -0.70 12.34 41.52
N ASP A 146 0.48 12.49 42.15
CA ASP A 146 0.67 13.05 43.50
C ASP A 146 1.58 14.30 43.49
N ASN A 147 1.92 14.86 42.31
CA ASN A 147 2.71 16.09 42.20
C ASN A 147 2.13 17.04 41.13
N ASP A 148 1.69 18.21 41.58
CA ASP A 148 0.87 19.23 40.87
C ASP A 148 1.52 19.94 39.65
N ASN A 149 2.61 19.42 39.08
CA ASN A 149 3.28 20.03 37.91
C ASN A 149 2.96 19.32 36.58
N ALA A 150 1.74 18.79 36.44
CA ALA A 150 1.29 17.99 35.28
C ALA A 150 1.02 18.80 33.98
N ASN A 151 1.11 20.14 34.02
CA ASN A 151 0.78 20.99 32.86
C ASN A 151 1.83 21.01 31.73
N LEU A 152 3.04 20.45 31.93
CA LEU A 152 4.09 20.37 30.90
C LEU A 152 4.11 19.05 30.12
N TYR A 153 3.16 18.14 30.33
CA TYR A 153 3.14 16.82 29.68
C TYR A 153 2.08 16.66 28.57
N LEU A 154 1.21 17.66 28.37
CA LEU A 154 0.19 17.63 27.30
C LEU A 154 0.76 17.74 25.87
N GLY A 155 2.07 18.00 25.72
CA GLY A 155 2.75 18.15 24.42
C GLY A 155 3.36 16.86 23.83
N SER A 156 3.21 15.70 24.49
CA SER A 156 3.83 14.44 24.05
C SER A 156 3.00 13.71 22.99
N ALA A 157 2.77 14.33 21.83
CA ALA A 157 2.42 13.57 20.63
C ALA A 157 3.51 12.52 20.38
N TYR A 158 3.13 11.24 20.25
CA TYR A 158 4.09 10.15 20.13
C TYR A 158 5.00 10.36 18.92
N PRO A 159 6.28 9.93 18.99
CA PRO A 159 7.26 10.24 17.95
C PRO A 159 6.84 9.78 16.55
N SER A 160 6.00 8.76 16.42
CA SER A 160 5.57 8.20 15.13
C SER A 160 4.15 8.57 14.71
N THR A 161 3.35 9.25 15.54
CA THR A 161 1.93 9.51 15.23
C THR A 161 1.75 10.37 13.98
N HIS A 162 2.58 11.40 13.80
CA HIS A 162 2.49 12.28 12.63
C HIS A 162 2.83 11.54 11.34
N ALA A 163 3.92 10.76 11.36
CA ALA A 163 4.32 9.91 10.25
C ALA A 163 3.22 8.91 9.89
N PHE A 164 2.66 8.24 10.91
CA PHE A 164 1.55 7.31 10.75
C PHE A 164 0.32 7.99 10.13
N MET A 165 -0.14 9.12 10.67
CA MET A 165 -1.35 9.79 10.15
C MET A 165 -1.15 10.27 8.71
N SER A 166 0.02 10.84 8.39
CA SER A 166 0.35 11.26 7.02
C SER A 166 0.37 10.08 6.06
N GLN A 167 0.95 8.94 6.45
CA GLN A 167 0.97 7.74 5.63
C GLN A 167 -0.42 7.11 5.53
N PHE A 168 -1.20 7.08 6.61
CA PHE A 168 -2.56 6.53 6.65
C PHE A 168 -3.49 7.27 5.67
N ILE A 169 -3.47 8.61 5.67
CA ILE A 169 -4.26 9.40 4.73
C ILE A 169 -3.76 9.19 3.29
N GLY A 170 -2.44 9.14 3.09
CA GLY A 170 -1.90 8.86 1.77
C GLY A 170 -2.31 7.48 1.23
N GLU A 171 -2.32 6.48 2.10
CA GLU A 171 -2.77 5.12 1.76
C GLU A 171 -4.28 5.08 1.50
N PHE A 172 -5.10 5.82 2.25
CA PHE A 172 -6.53 5.97 1.96
C PHE A 172 -6.76 6.45 0.52
N VAL A 173 -6.03 7.49 0.09
CA VAL A 173 -6.13 8.02 -1.29
C VAL A 173 -5.65 6.98 -2.32
N LEU A 174 -4.53 6.32 -2.05
CA LEU A 174 -3.99 5.33 -2.98
C LEU A 174 -4.87 4.07 -3.06
N GLN A 175 -5.59 3.70 -2.00
CA GLN A 175 -6.57 2.62 -2.02
C GLN A 175 -7.79 2.97 -2.89
N ILE A 176 -8.27 4.22 -2.88
CA ILE A 176 -9.32 4.67 -3.81
C ILE A 176 -8.86 4.45 -5.26
N MET A 177 -7.60 4.77 -5.57
CA MET A 177 -7.03 4.52 -6.90
C MET A 177 -6.90 3.02 -7.21
N SER A 178 -6.51 2.19 -6.24
CA SER A 178 -6.47 0.73 -6.40
C SER A 178 -7.84 0.12 -6.68
N LEU A 179 -8.92 0.66 -6.08
CA LEU A 179 -10.28 0.18 -6.32
C LEU A 179 -10.68 0.29 -7.80
N TYR A 180 -10.12 1.26 -8.54
CA TYR A 180 -10.37 1.35 -9.99
C TYR A 180 -9.84 0.11 -10.74
N ILE A 181 -8.61 -0.34 -10.45
CA ILE A 181 -8.00 -1.50 -11.10
C ILE A 181 -8.70 -2.81 -10.67
N MET A 182 -8.98 -2.96 -9.38
CA MET A 182 -9.70 -4.11 -8.86
C MET A 182 -11.14 -4.14 -9.39
N GLY A 183 -11.80 -2.99 -9.46
CA GLY A 183 -13.13 -2.79 -10.01
C GLY A 183 -13.23 -3.19 -11.48
N ARG A 184 -12.28 -2.73 -12.30
CA ARG A 184 -12.18 -3.11 -13.72
C ARG A 184 -11.97 -4.61 -13.88
N THR A 185 -11.12 -5.21 -13.05
CA THR A 185 -10.85 -6.66 -13.08
C THR A 185 -12.09 -7.47 -12.68
N ALA A 186 -12.77 -7.07 -11.61
CA ALA A 186 -13.98 -7.75 -11.17
C ALA A 186 -15.12 -7.57 -12.16
N HIS A 187 -15.30 -6.37 -12.73
CA HIS A 187 -16.31 -6.13 -13.76
C HIS A 187 -16.10 -7.04 -14.98
N PHE A 188 -14.84 -7.16 -15.43
CA PHE A 188 -14.48 -8.07 -16.52
C PHE A 188 -14.87 -9.52 -16.20
N ALA A 189 -14.48 -10.04 -15.04
CA ALA A 189 -14.82 -11.39 -14.61
C ALA A 189 -16.33 -11.63 -14.52
N THR A 190 -17.08 -10.65 -13.99
CA THR A 190 -18.56 -10.72 -13.93
C THR A 190 -19.18 -10.79 -15.32
N ARG A 191 -18.69 -10.00 -16.28
CA ARG A 191 -19.18 -10.00 -17.67
C ARG A 191 -18.96 -11.35 -18.36
N GLN A 192 -17.88 -12.05 -18.01
CA GLN A 192 -17.53 -13.36 -18.56
C GLN A 192 -18.16 -14.54 -17.79
N GLY A 193 -18.93 -14.30 -16.72
CA GLY A 193 -19.52 -15.36 -15.90
C GLY A 193 -18.55 -16.04 -14.93
N TYR A 194 -17.29 -15.58 -14.82
CA TYR A 194 -16.22 -16.22 -14.04
C TYR A 194 -16.40 -16.21 -12.51
N TYR A 195 -17.52 -15.69 -11.99
CA TYR A 195 -17.88 -15.79 -10.56
C TYR A 195 -19.02 -16.77 -10.29
N LYS A 196 -19.67 -17.31 -11.33
CA LYS A 196 -20.82 -18.19 -11.17
C LYS A 196 -20.37 -19.64 -11.12
N ILE A 197 -20.25 -20.19 -9.91
CA ILE A 197 -19.75 -21.56 -9.65
C ILE A 197 -20.58 -22.63 -10.37
N SER A 198 -21.85 -22.33 -10.68
CA SER A 198 -22.75 -23.24 -11.43
C SER A 198 -22.53 -23.25 -12.94
N GLU A 199 -21.82 -22.27 -13.51
CA GLU A 199 -21.53 -22.22 -14.94
C GLU A 199 -20.21 -22.92 -15.26
N GLU A 200 -20.12 -23.62 -16.41
CA GLU A 200 -18.90 -24.28 -16.88
C GLU A 200 -17.73 -23.28 -17.05
N SER A 201 -18.06 -22.04 -17.43
CA SER A 201 -17.11 -20.93 -17.57
C SER A 201 -16.25 -20.67 -16.32
N TYR A 202 -16.75 -20.98 -15.12
CA TYR A 202 -15.99 -20.88 -13.88
C TYR A 202 -14.91 -21.97 -13.74
N TRP A 203 -15.22 -23.17 -14.21
CA TRP A 203 -14.34 -24.34 -14.08
C TRP A 203 -13.32 -24.43 -15.21
N ASP A 204 -13.63 -23.88 -16.38
CA ASP A 204 -12.76 -23.86 -17.55
C ASP A 204 -11.58 -22.89 -17.44
N ILE A 205 -11.65 -21.89 -16.55
CA ILE A 205 -10.58 -20.90 -16.42
C ILE A 205 -9.39 -21.42 -15.59
N PRO A 206 -8.15 -21.02 -15.94
CA PRO A 206 -6.96 -21.39 -15.19
C PRO A 206 -7.07 -21.01 -13.71
N GLN A 207 -6.48 -21.82 -12.82
CA GLN A 207 -6.46 -21.54 -11.38
C GLN A 207 -5.90 -20.15 -11.04
N ALA A 208 -4.87 -19.70 -11.77
CA ALA A 208 -4.27 -18.38 -11.60
C ALA A 208 -5.25 -17.24 -11.93
N ALA A 209 -6.11 -17.41 -12.94
CA ALA A 209 -7.18 -16.46 -13.27
C ALA A 209 -8.22 -16.40 -12.15
N ARG A 210 -8.64 -17.55 -11.61
CA ARG A 210 -9.53 -17.60 -10.44
C ARG A 210 -8.93 -16.85 -9.25
N MET A 211 -7.64 -17.07 -8.95
CA MET A 211 -6.95 -16.34 -7.88
C MET A 211 -6.95 -14.83 -8.13
N MET A 212 -6.63 -14.38 -9.34
CA MET A 212 -6.63 -12.96 -9.70
C MET A 212 -8.02 -12.32 -9.48
N TYR A 213 -9.08 -12.94 -10.00
CA TYR A 213 -10.45 -12.45 -9.89
C TYR A 213 -10.97 -12.50 -8.45
N SER A 214 -10.77 -13.61 -7.73
CA SER A 214 -11.14 -13.73 -6.31
C SER A 214 -10.41 -12.69 -5.46
N GLY A 215 -9.12 -12.44 -5.72
CA GLY A 215 -8.35 -11.40 -5.05
C GLY A 215 -8.92 -10.00 -5.31
N ALA A 216 -9.28 -9.69 -6.56
CA ALA A 216 -9.91 -8.42 -6.92
C ALA A 216 -11.27 -8.22 -6.24
N LEU A 217 -12.15 -9.23 -6.27
CA LEU A 217 -13.47 -9.17 -5.63
C LEU A 217 -13.35 -9.03 -4.12
N TYR A 218 -12.49 -9.83 -3.49
CA TYR A 218 -12.21 -9.76 -2.06
C TYR A 218 -11.67 -8.37 -1.67
N TYR A 219 -10.75 -7.82 -2.46
CA TYR A 219 -10.24 -6.46 -2.26
C TYR A 219 -11.34 -5.42 -2.38
N LEU A 220 -12.26 -5.51 -3.34
CA LEU A 220 -13.36 -4.55 -3.48
C LEU A 220 -14.26 -4.53 -2.24
N VAL A 221 -14.62 -5.70 -1.72
CA VAL A 221 -15.46 -5.81 -0.52
C VAL A 221 -14.73 -5.27 0.71
N ALA A 222 -13.53 -5.81 1.00
CA ALA A 222 -12.74 -5.40 2.16
C ALA A 222 -12.29 -3.93 2.07
N GLY A 223 -11.91 -3.48 0.88
CA GLY A 223 -11.45 -2.13 0.58
C GLY A 223 -12.56 -1.09 0.70
N SER A 224 -13.76 -1.39 0.21
CA SER A 224 -14.90 -0.47 0.37
C SER A 224 -15.26 -0.28 1.85
N LEU A 225 -15.29 -1.37 2.63
CA LEU A 225 -15.49 -1.29 4.07
C LEU A 225 -14.35 -0.50 4.74
N PHE A 226 -13.09 -0.81 4.43
CA PHE A 226 -11.93 -0.08 4.94
C PHE A 226 -12.06 1.42 4.68
N LEU A 227 -12.40 1.85 3.46
CA LEU A 227 -12.52 3.27 3.12
C LEU A 227 -13.61 3.96 3.95
N ILE A 228 -14.75 3.32 4.17
CA ILE A 228 -15.82 3.88 5.02
C ILE A 228 -15.30 4.09 6.45
N PHE A 229 -14.71 3.06 7.06
CA PHE A 229 -14.16 3.17 8.41
C PHE A 229 -13.00 4.16 8.51
N ALA A 230 -12.12 4.19 7.51
CA ALA A 230 -10.98 5.11 7.45
C ALA A 230 -11.45 6.56 7.31
N PHE A 231 -12.46 6.82 6.48
CA PHE A 231 -13.06 8.13 6.34
C PHE A 231 -13.67 8.61 7.66
N LEU A 232 -14.49 7.77 8.32
CA LEU A 232 -15.05 8.08 9.64
C LEU A 232 -13.96 8.34 10.69
N PHE A 233 -12.88 7.55 10.67
CA PHE A 233 -11.75 7.74 11.57
C PHE A 233 -10.96 9.02 11.30
N ILE A 234 -10.78 9.40 10.04
CA ILE A 234 -10.13 10.67 9.66
C ILE A 234 -10.99 11.85 10.11
N LEU A 235 -12.30 11.84 9.80
CA LEU A 235 -13.23 12.87 10.25
C LEU A 235 -13.21 12.97 11.77
N TYR A 236 -13.32 11.84 12.47
CA TYR A 236 -13.24 11.79 13.92
C TYR A 236 -11.91 12.37 14.43
N SER A 237 -10.78 12.01 13.85
CA SER A 237 -9.47 12.52 14.28
C SER A 237 -9.33 14.02 14.07
N ILE A 238 -9.90 14.56 12.99
CA ILE A 238 -9.90 16.01 12.71
C ILE A 238 -10.84 16.75 13.66
N PHE A 239 -12.09 16.28 13.84
CA PHE A 239 -13.10 16.96 14.67
C PHE A 239 -12.92 16.74 16.18
N SER A 240 -12.48 15.56 16.61
CA SER A 240 -12.23 15.25 18.03
C SER A 240 -11.11 16.09 18.62
N SER A 241 -10.20 16.62 17.80
CA SER A 241 -9.25 17.66 18.25
C SER A 241 -9.93 18.89 18.87
N ARG A 242 -11.24 19.08 18.63
CA ARG A 242 -12.07 20.14 19.22
C ARG A 242 -13.03 19.66 20.32
N ILE A 243 -13.28 18.36 20.47
CA ILE A 243 -14.34 17.84 21.36
C ILE A 243 -13.76 16.75 22.29
N LYS A 244 -13.62 17.06 23.58
CA LYS A 244 -13.04 16.20 24.64
C LYS A 244 -13.92 15.02 25.09
N TYR A 245 -15.07 14.77 24.46
CA TYR A 245 -16.15 13.98 25.06
C TYR A 245 -16.25 12.50 24.67
N PHE A 246 -15.37 11.95 23.82
CA PHE A 246 -15.50 10.54 23.43
C PHE A 246 -14.70 9.57 24.32
N GLY A 247 -15.37 8.50 24.78
CA GLY A 247 -14.83 7.49 25.68
C GLY A 247 -13.73 6.62 25.03
N LYS A 248 -12.68 6.32 25.81
CA LYS A 248 -11.48 5.57 25.39
C LYS A 248 -11.77 4.17 24.80
N ALA A 249 -12.83 3.49 25.24
CA ALA A 249 -13.18 2.15 24.79
C ALA A 249 -13.59 2.10 23.30
N SER A 250 -14.29 3.14 22.81
CA SER A 250 -14.73 3.21 21.41
C SER A 250 -13.56 3.36 20.43
N SER A 251 -12.52 4.11 20.80
CA SER A 251 -11.35 4.33 19.95
C SER A 251 -10.52 3.07 19.71
N VAL A 252 -10.41 2.17 20.70
CA VAL A 252 -9.67 0.90 20.55
C VAL A 252 -10.40 -0.04 19.59
N GLY A 253 -11.72 -0.13 19.70
CA GLY A 253 -12.55 -0.95 18.81
C GLY A 253 -12.45 -0.50 17.36
N ILE A 254 -12.58 0.80 17.10
CA ILE A 254 -12.44 1.37 15.74
C ILE A 254 -11.05 1.06 15.16
N PHE A 255 -10.00 1.20 15.97
CA PHE A 255 -8.66 0.91 15.52
C PHE A 255 -8.44 -0.57 15.20
N LEU A 256 -8.92 -1.49 16.04
CA LEU A 256 -8.83 -2.92 15.78
C LEU A 256 -9.60 -3.30 14.50
N ALA A 257 -10.81 -2.76 14.32
CA ALA A 257 -11.59 -2.96 13.11
C ALA A 257 -10.83 -2.45 11.87
N LEU A 258 -10.25 -1.25 11.94
CA LEU A 258 -9.40 -0.71 10.87
C LEU A 258 -8.23 -1.64 10.58
N MET A 259 -7.52 -2.13 11.59
CA MET A 259 -6.39 -3.05 11.40
C MET A 259 -6.78 -4.38 10.76
N VAL A 260 -7.93 -4.95 11.13
CA VAL A 260 -8.45 -6.18 10.50
C VAL A 260 -8.82 -5.95 9.04
N LEU A 261 -9.59 -4.89 8.76
CA LEU A 261 -9.96 -4.51 7.38
C LEU A 261 -8.73 -4.22 6.53
N LEU A 262 -7.73 -3.60 7.13
CA LEU A 262 -6.46 -3.32 6.49
C LEU A 262 -5.74 -4.60 6.10
N VAL A 263 -5.45 -5.49 7.06
CA VAL A 263 -4.78 -6.77 6.76
C VAL A 263 -5.55 -7.55 5.69
N SER A 264 -6.88 -7.45 5.71
CA SER A 264 -7.75 -8.02 4.68
C SER A 264 -7.48 -7.40 3.29
N THR A 265 -7.48 -6.07 3.16
CA THR A 265 -7.13 -5.41 1.88
C THR A 265 -5.71 -5.76 1.40
N TRP A 266 -4.75 -5.85 2.32
CA TRP A 266 -3.37 -6.23 2.02
C TRP A 266 -3.29 -7.66 1.49
N MET A 267 -4.00 -8.61 2.10
CA MET A 267 -4.13 -9.99 1.61
C MET A 267 -4.80 -10.04 0.23
N GLY A 268 -5.85 -9.25 0.00
CA GLY A 268 -6.52 -9.17 -1.30
C GLY A 268 -5.58 -8.73 -2.42
N SER A 269 -4.74 -7.73 -2.17
CA SER A 269 -3.70 -7.30 -3.11
C SER A 269 -2.68 -8.40 -3.40
N TRP A 270 -2.27 -9.18 -2.40
CA TRP A 270 -1.36 -10.32 -2.60
C TRP A 270 -1.98 -11.43 -3.44
N ILE A 271 -3.22 -11.83 -3.13
CA ILE A 271 -3.94 -12.87 -3.87
C ILE A 271 -4.12 -12.43 -5.33
N PHE A 272 -4.51 -11.17 -5.55
CA PHE A 272 -4.63 -10.57 -6.88
C PHE A 272 -3.31 -10.65 -7.66
N TRP A 273 -2.22 -10.15 -7.06
CA TRP A 273 -0.92 -10.11 -7.74
C TRP A 273 -0.36 -11.51 -7.99
N ALA A 274 -0.53 -12.44 -7.05
CA ALA A 274 -0.10 -13.83 -7.22
C ALA A 274 -0.81 -14.49 -8.41
N GLY A 275 -2.14 -14.34 -8.48
CA GLY A 275 -2.92 -14.81 -9.63
C GLY A 275 -2.49 -14.13 -10.92
N PHE A 276 -2.32 -12.81 -10.93
CA PHE A 276 -1.90 -12.04 -12.11
C PHE A 276 -0.54 -12.51 -12.65
N VAL A 277 0.51 -12.56 -11.81
CA VAL A 277 1.86 -12.91 -12.31
C VAL A 277 1.95 -14.36 -12.79
N GLN A 278 1.21 -15.26 -12.15
CA GLN A 278 1.17 -16.67 -12.54
C GLN A 278 0.39 -16.87 -13.84
N LEU A 279 -0.71 -16.12 -14.03
CA LEU A 279 -1.51 -16.16 -15.24
C LEU A 279 -0.78 -15.52 -16.43
N ALA A 280 -0.10 -14.40 -16.19
CA ALA A 280 0.57 -13.64 -17.24
C ALA A 280 1.76 -14.40 -17.82
N GLY A 281 2.56 -15.06 -16.98
CA GLY A 281 3.78 -15.73 -17.44
C GLY A 281 4.64 -14.76 -18.27
N ASP A 282 4.98 -15.15 -19.49
CA ASP A 282 5.83 -14.36 -20.38
C ASP A 282 5.14 -13.10 -20.94
N LEU A 283 3.81 -12.98 -20.82
CA LEU A 283 3.07 -11.76 -21.21
C LEU A 283 3.38 -10.58 -20.27
N TYR A 284 3.94 -10.85 -19.09
CA TYR A 284 4.42 -9.85 -18.13
C TYR A 284 5.86 -10.18 -17.70
N CYS A 285 6.80 -9.67 -18.47
CA CYS A 285 8.23 -9.85 -18.33
C CYS A 285 8.90 -8.54 -17.89
N PRO A 286 8.80 -8.14 -16.60
CA PRO A 286 9.30 -6.84 -16.15
C PRO A 286 10.84 -6.76 -16.23
N PRO A 287 11.43 -5.86 -17.03
CA PRO A 287 12.87 -5.68 -17.08
C PRO A 287 13.41 -5.10 -15.78
N LYS A 288 14.67 -5.43 -15.45
CA LYS A 288 15.41 -4.78 -14.36
C LYS A 288 14.65 -4.77 -13.03
N LEU A 289 14.03 -5.89 -12.66
CA LEU A 289 13.18 -6.04 -11.48
C LEU A 289 13.80 -5.45 -10.19
N MET A 290 15.10 -5.66 -9.98
CA MET A 290 15.84 -5.08 -8.85
C MET A 290 15.83 -3.54 -8.84
N HIS A 291 15.99 -2.90 -10.00
CA HIS A 291 15.95 -1.42 -10.10
C HIS A 291 14.56 -0.90 -9.76
N GLN A 292 13.50 -1.60 -10.15
CA GLN A 292 12.13 -1.23 -9.79
C GLN A 292 11.92 -1.31 -8.26
N GLY A 293 12.46 -2.34 -7.63
CA GLY A 293 12.47 -2.47 -6.17
C GLY A 293 13.19 -1.29 -5.49
N VAL A 294 14.38 -0.93 -5.97
CA VAL A 294 15.16 0.21 -5.45
C VAL A 294 14.40 1.53 -5.60
N ILE A 295 13.80 1.80 -6.76
CA ILE A 295 12.97 3.00 -6.98
C ILE A 295 11.83 3.03 -5.96
N TRP A 296 11.11 1.92 -5.80
CA TRP A 296 10.01 1.86 -4.85
C TRP A 296 10.47 2.07 -3.40
N THR A 297 11.55 1.43 -2.98
CA THR A 297 12.13 1.59 -1.64
C THR A 297 12.54 3.04 -1.39
N PHE A 298 13.23 3.67 -2.33
CA PHE A 298 13.72 5.03 -2.21
C PHE A 298 12.56 6.03 -2.03
N PHE A 299 11.61 6.05 -2.97
CA PHE A 299 10.49 6.98 -2.93
C PHE A 299 9.58 6.76 -1.71
N SER A 300 9.36 5.50 -1.30
CA SER A 300 8.60 5.20 -0.07
C SER A 300 9.30 5.74 1.16
N THR A 301 10.62 5.56 1.25
CA THR A 301 11.43 6.02 2.39
C THR A 301 11.45 7.54 2.49
N VAL A 302 11.63 8.23 1.36
CA VAL A 302 11.54 9.70 1.30
C VAL A 302 10.14 10.17 1.69
N GLY A 303 9.08 9.50 1.22
CA GLY A 303 7.71 9.79 1.61
C GLY A 303 7.49 9.66 3.11
N ILE A 304 8.04 8.62 3.75
CA ILE A 304 7.94 8.45 5.21
C ILE A 304 8.68 9.56 5.96
N LEU A 305 9.90 9.90 5.55
CA LEU A 305 10.69 10.98 6.13
C LEU A 305 9.94 12.31 6.10
N VAL A 306 9.44 12.68 4.92
CA VAL A 306 8.70 13.94 4.72
C VAL A 306 7.35 13.91 5.45
N GLY A 307 6.69 12.75 5.51
CA GLY A 307 5.43 12.57 6.21
C GLY A 307 5.52 12.77 7.72
N THR A 308 6.71 12.77 8.32
CA THR A 308 6.88 13.14 9.74
C THR A 308 6.54 14.60 10.03
N GLY A 309 6.52 15.44 9.00
CA GLY A 309 6.13 16.85 9.06
C GLY A 309 7.25 17.81 9.42
N LEU A 310 7.08 19.08 9.04
CA LEU A 310 7.98 20.20 9.36
C LEU A 310 7.92 20.51 10.86
#